data_AF-A0A665U9P2-F1
#
_entry.id   AF-A0A665U9P2-F1
#
_cell.length_a   1.000
_cell.length_b   1.000
_cell.length_c   1.000
_cell.angle_alpha   90.00
_cell.angle_beta   90.00
_cell.angle_gamma   90.00
#
_symmetry.space_group_name_H-M   'P 1'
#
loop_
_entity.id
_entity.type
_entity.pdbx_description
1 polymer ?
#
loop_
_entity_poly.entity_id
_entity_poly.type
_entity_poly.pdbx_seq_one_letter_code
_entity_poly.pdbx_strand_id
1 'polypeptide(L)'
;MVAAEISSLVFLFVVIVSKGLTSPLASKEAWNYVQVREGAHMFWWLYYADSQTPGYMDLPLVMWLQGGPGGSGTGFGNFEEIGPLNRDLKPRKTSWAQAANVLFVDNPVGTGFSYTDRPDGYATNVAMVASDMLELLKHFFTEKAEFQSVPFYIFSESYGGKMAAAISLELTKAIEQGTVKCRFAGVALGDSWISPLDSVMTWGPYLYTTSLLDDFGLANVSSAAEEVKRAVEQQQFQKATELWSMAETVVEQNTNGVNFYNILTQDPDRKSRSSVGEDFIVLQTRRHIHPLHSQSLSQLMNGPIRKKLGIIPQNVTWGGQAEDVFSYMAGDFMKPVVDVVDLLLNAGVNVTVYNGQLDLIVDTMGQEQWVKQLKWEGLPGFNKLRWTPLNDPDSPGVTGAFYKTYKNFAFYWILRAGHMIPSDQGPMALQMMKMITKQA
;
A
#
# COMPACT_ATOMS: atom_id res chain seq x y z
N MET A 1 31.65 4.05 -75.16
CA MET A 1 30.36 3.36 -74.91
C MET A 1 30.67 2.13 -74.07
N VAL A 2 30.36 2.24 -72.78
CA VAL A 2 30.31 1.24 -71.69
C VAL A 2 31.52 0.30 -71.50
N ALA A 3 32.37 0.63 -70.53
CA ALA A 3 33.26 -0.30 -69.83
C ALA A 3 32.72 -0.52 -68.41
N ALA A 4 32.77 -1.78 -67.96
CA ALA A 4 32.08 -2.33 -66.80
C ALA A 4 32.63 -1.85 -65.45
N GLU A 5 31.72 -1.66 -64.50
CA GLU A 5 31.98 -1.44 -63.08
C GLU A 5 32.45 -2.74 -62.40
N ILE A 6 33.51 -2.63 -61.61
CA ILE A 6 33.82 -3.58 -60.53
C ILE A 6 33.97 -2.75 -59.26
N SER A 7 33.05 -2.94 -58.33
CA SER A 7 33.00 -2.27 -57.04
C SER A 7 33.90 -3.01 -56.04
N SER A 8 34.92 -2.33 -55.51
CA SER A 8 35.77 -2.82 -54.43
C SER A 8 35.31 -2.20 -53.10
N LEU A 9 34.77 -3.02 -52.20
CA LEU A 9 34.43 -2.62 -50.83
C LEU A 9 35.71 -2.43 -50.02
N VAL A 10 35.97 -1.20 -49.56
CA VAL A 10 36.99 -0.89 -48.55
C VAL A 10 36.32 -0.91 -47.18
N PHE A 11 36.67 -1.88 -46.32
CA PHE A 11 36.28 -1.87 -44.92
C PHE A 11 37.19 -0.92 -44.14
N LEU A 12 36.64 0.21 -43.71
CA LEU A 12 37.29 1.13 -42.79
C LEU A 12 37.10 0.61 -41.35
N PHE A 13 38.16 0.08 -40.74
CA PHE A 13 38.19 -0.21 -39.30
C PHE A 13 38.31 1.11 -38.52
N VAL A 14 37.22 1.54 -37.88
CA VAL A 14 37.28 2.62 -36.89
C VAL A 14 37.58 1.99 -35.52
N VAL A 15 38.83 2.10 -35.08
CA VAL A 15 39.22 1.81 -33.69
C VAL A 15 38.84 3.02 -32.85
N ILE A 16 37.74 2.92 -32.09
CA ILE A 16 37.41 3.91 -31.05
C ILE A 16 38.18 3.51 -29.79
N VAL A 17 39.24 4.25 -29.49
CA VAL A 17 39.92 4.21 -28.18
C VAL A 17 39.04 4.94 -27.17
N SER A 18 38.25 4.19 -26.39
CA SER A 18 37.51 4.74 -25.26
C SER A 18 38.45 4.88 -24.05
N LYS A 19 39.07 6.06 -23.91
CA LYS A 19 39.63 6.51 -22.64
C LYS A 19 38.46 6.77 -21.67
N GLY A 20 38.44 6.01 -20.57
CA GLY A 20 37.68 6.23 -19.34
C GLY A 20 36.46 7.15 -19.44
N LEU A 21 35.32 6.60 -19.89
CA LEU A 21 34.03 7.15 -19.50
C LEU A 21 33.64 6.50 -18.18
N THR A 22 33.47 7.33 -17.16
CA THR A 22 32.59 7.06 -16.02
C THR A 22 31.33 6.36 -16.50
N SER A 23 30.98 5.24 -15.85
CA SER A 23 29.78 4.45 -16.15
C SER A 23 28.58 5.37 -16.41
N PRO A 24 27.76 5.14 -17.45
CA PRO A 24 26.55 5.93 -17.65
C PRO A 24 25.72 5.79 -16.38
N LEU A 25 25.17 6.91 -15.87
CA LEU A 25 24.21 6.86 -14.78
C LEU A 25 23.20 5.75 -15.11
N ALA A 26 23.08 4.77 -14.21
CA ALA A 26 22.00 3.81 -14.27
C ALA A 26 20.69 4.58 -14.48
N SER A 27 19.80 4.04 -15.34
CA SER A 27 18.44 4.55 -15.45
C SER A 27 17.90 4.79 -14.03
N LYS A 28 17.34 5.98 -13.74
CA LYS A 28 16.79 6.33 -12.42
C LYS A 28 15.61 5.46 -12.00
N GLU A 29 15.21 4.53 -12.86
CA GLU A 29 14.09 3.63 -12.69
C GLU A 29 14.42 2.27 -13.31
N ALA A 30 13.82 1.21 -12.76
CA ALA A 30 13.80 -0.13 -13.33
C ALA A 30 12.42 -0.76 -13.11
N TRP A 31 12.00 -1.66 -14.00
CA TRP A 31 10.73 -2.38 -13.86
C TRP A 31 10.82 -3.72 -14.58
N ASN A 32 10.09 -4.72 -14.07
CA ASN A 32 10.03 -6.03 -14.69
C ASN A 32 8.79 -6.80 -14.21
N TYR A 33 8.59 -7.98 -14.79
CA TYR A 33 7.66 -8.99 -14.30
C TYR A 33 8.39 -10.14 -13.62
N VAL A 34 7.73 -10.78 -12.66
CA VAL A 34 8.13 -12.09 -12.12
C VAL A 34 6.96 -13.04 -12.26
N GLN A 35 7.19 -14.22 -12.82
CA GLN A 35 6.23 -15.32 -12.77
C GLN A 35 6.31 -15.99 -11.40
N VAL A 36 5.36 -15.68 -10.51
CA VAL A 36 5.38 -16.10 -9.10
C VAL A 36 4.71 -17.46 -8.89
N ARG A 37 3.80 -17.83 -9.80
CA ARG A 37 3.18 -19.15 -9.93
C ARG A 37 2.97 -19.44 -11.42
N GLU A 38 2.68 -20.68 -11.76
CA GLU A 38 2.35 -21.05 -13.14
C GLU A 38 1.20 -20.17 -13.68
N GLY A 39 1.45 -19.46 -14.77
CA GLY A 39 0.50 -18.51 -15.37
C GLY A 39 0.13 -17.30 -14.51
N ALA A 40 0.88 -16.96 -13.46
CA ALA A 40 0.60 -15.80 -12.61
C ALA A 40 1.84 -14.89 -12.52
N HIS A 41 1.66 -13.63 -12.91
CA HIS A 41 2.75 -12.69 -13.18
C HIS A 41 2.56 -11.41 -12.37
N MET A 42 3.53 -11.07 -11.54
CA MET A 42 3.52 -9.84 -10.74
C MET A 42 4.46 -8.78 -11.34
N PHE A 43 3.96 -7.56 -11.44
CA PHE A 43 4.70 -6.40 -11.94
C PHE A 43 5.27 -5.56 -10.79
N TRP A 44 6.52 -5.11 -10.95
CA TRP A 44 7.16 -4.18 -10.03
C TRP A 44 7.84 -3.03 -10.75
N TRP A 45 7.91 -1.88 -10.08
CA TRP A 45 8.55 -0.66 -10.57
C TRP A 45 9.37 0.00 -9.45
N LEU A 46 10.68 0.02 -9.65
CA LEU A 46 11.67 0.65 -8.79
C LEU A 46 12.02 2.06 -9.27
N TYR A 47 12.02 3.01 -8.34
CA TYR A 47 12.67 4.31 -8.45
C TYR A 47 13.90 4.34 -7.55
N TYR A 48 15.06 4.67 -8.13
CA TYR A 48 16.26 4.95 -7.34
C TYR A 48 16.12 6.31 -6.66
N ALA A 49 16.68 6.44 -5.46
CA ALA A 49 16.63 7.71 -4.74
C ALA A 49 17.28 8.85 -5.55
N ASP A 50 16.65 10.03 -5.58
CA ASP A 50 17.10 11.17 -6.40
C ASP A 50 17.99 12.18 -5.65
N SER A 51 18.39 11.84 -4.43
CA SER A 51 19.37 12.58 -3.63
C SER A 51 20.78 12.50 -4.25
N GLN A 52 21.47 13.65 -4.29
CA GLN A 52 22.87 13.71 -4.75
C GLN A 52 23.85 13.22 -3.68
N THR A 53 23.60 13.55 -2.41
CA THR A 53 24.35 13.11 -1.24
C THR A 53 23.39 13.10 -0.05
N PRO A 54 23.10 11.96 0.57
CA PRO A 54 23.63 10.60 0.32
C PRO A 54 23.24 10.02 -1.05
N GLY A 55 24.04 9.07 -1.55
CA GLY A 55 23.73 8.34 -2.78
C GLY A 55 22.66 7.27 -2.55
N TYR A 56 22.11 6.70 -3.62
CA TYR A 56 20.98 5.76 -3.52
C TYR A 56 21.30 4.50 -2.69
N MET A 57 22.56 4.05 -2.64
CA MET A 57 23.01 2.89 -1.84
C MET A 57 23.12 3.19 -0.35
N ASP A 58 23.21 4.47 0.02
CA ASP A 58 23.27 4.94 1.40
C ASP A 58 21.87 5.18 1.99
N LEU A 59 20.84 5.17 1.12
CA LEU A 59 19.43 5.36 1.44
C LEU A 59 18.68 4.02 1.46
N PRO A 60 17.64 3.87 2.28
CA PRO A 60 16.89 2.63 2.42
C PRO A 60 16.18 2.25 1.11
N LEU A 61 15.83 0.97 0.98
CA LEU A 61 14.84 0.50 0.03
C LEU A 61 13.49 0.40 0.76
N VAL A 62 12.48 1.10 0.24
CA VAL A 62 11.11 1.06 0.73
C VAL A 62 10.25 0.41 -0.33
N MET A 63 9.67 -0.76 -0.04
CA MET A 63 8.59 -1.32 -0.84
C MET A 63 7.26 -0.74 -0.38
N TRP A 64 6.42 -0.29 -1.32
CA TRP A 64 5.08 0.21 -1.04
C TRP A 64 4.02 -0.80 -1.50
N LEU A 65 3.15 -1.19 -0.58
CA LEU A 65 1.99 -2.05 -0.83
C LEU A 65 0.70 -1.28 -0.60
N GLN A 66 0.02 -0.95 -1.70
CA GLN A 66 -1.34 -0.43 -1.66
C GLN A 66 -2.33 -1.57 -1.28
N GLY A 67 -3.52 -1.21 -0.81
CA GLY A 67 -4.52 -2.13 -0.27
C GLY A 67 -5.61 -2.53 -1.26
N GLY A 68 -6.87 -2.23 -0.91
CA GLY A 68 -8.06 -2.76 -1.56
C GLY A 68 -8.72 -3.88 -0.74
N PRO A 69 -8.46 -5.19 -1.00
CA PRO A 69 -7.41 -5.75 -1.86
C PRO A 69 -7.64 -5.48 -3.35
N GLY A 70 -6.55 -5.47 -4.12
CA GLY A 70 -6.57 -5.24 -5.57
C GLY A 70 -6.09 -3.85 -6.00
N GLY A 71 -5.73 -2.96 -5.07
CA GLY A 71 -5.31 -1.59 -5.34
C GLY A 71 -3.89 -1.51 -5.89
N SER A 72 -3.69 -0.78 -6.99
CA SER A 72 -2.39 -0.71 -7.68
C SER A 72 -1.37 0.18 -6.97
N GLY A 73 -0.27 -0.43 -6.52
CA GLY A 73 0.88 0.31 -5.99
C GLY A 73 1.61 1.10 -7.07
N THR A 74 1.73 0.56 -8.29
CA THR A 74 2.48 1.21 -9.37
C THR A 74 1.74 2.37 -10.03
N GLY A 75 0.41 2.39 -9.90
CA GLY A 75 -0.45 3.47 -10.36
C GLY A 75 -0.84 4.43 -9.22
N PHE A 76 -1.66 3.96 -8.28
CA PHE A 76 -2.22 4.84 -7.24
C PHE A 76 -1.16 5.30 -6.24
N GLY A 77 -0.44 4.37 -5.61
CA GLY A 77 0.65 4.70 -4.67
C GLY A 77 1.74 5.57 -5.29
N ASN A 78 2.06 5.34 -6.56
CA ASN A 78 3.04 6.12 -7.29
C ASN A 78 2.51 7.53 -7.67
N PHE A 79 1.44 7.62 -8.44
CA PHE A 79 1.03 8.88 -9.07
C PHE A 79 0.05 9.72 -8.27
N GLU A 80 -0.61 9.17 -7.25
CA GLU A 80 -1.51 9.94 -6.38
C GLU A 80 -0.84 10.27 -5.03
N GLU A 81 0.04 9.40 -4.52
CA GLU A 81 0.54 9.51 -3.14
C GLU A 81 2.03 9.89 -3.01
N ILE A 82 2.94 8.92 -3.20
CA ILE A 82 4.33 9.03 -2.71
C ILE A 82 5.39 9.05 -3.82
N GLY A 83 5.01 8.78 -5.06
CA GLY A 83 5.96 8.72 -6.18
C GLY A 83 6.48 10.09 -6.63
N PRO A 84 7.50 10.12 -7.52
CA PRO A 84 8.17 11.35 -7.94
C PRO A 84 7.28 12.33 -8.70
N LEU A 85 6.28 11.81 -9.41
CA LEU A 85 5.36 12.59 -10.23
C LEU A 85 3.93 12.40 -9.74
N ASN A 86 3.09 13.42 -9.94
CA ASN A 86 1.65 13.28 -9.77
C ASN A 86 0.98 12.80 -11.08
N ARG A 87 -0.35 12.61 -11.05
CA ARG A 87 -1.14 12.20 -12.23
C ARG A 87 -1.05 13.14 -13.45
N ASP A 88 -0.70 14.41 -13.24
CA ASP A 88 -0.45 15.38 -14.33
C ASP A 88 0.99 15.28 -14.87
N LEU A 89 1.77 14.29 -14.41
CA LEU A 89 3.20 14.15 -14.65
C LEU A 89 4.03 15.35 -14.16
N LYS A 90 3.55 16.06 -13.13
CA LYS A 90 4.30 17.15 -12.48
C LYS A 90 5.10 16.61 -11.29
N PRO A 91 6.30 17.14 -11.02
CA PRO A 91 7.09 16.75 -9.86
C PRO A 91 6.35 16.94 -8.53
N ARG A 92 6.48 15.96 -7.63
CA ARG A 92 5.91 15.98 -6.28
C ARG A 92 6.96 16.44 -5.27
N LYS A 93 6.66 17.50 -4.52
CA LYS A 93 7.55 18.05 -3.48
C LYS A 93 7.75 17.12 -2.27
N THR A 94 6.81 16.20 -2.08
CA THR A 94 6.77 15.25 -0.96
C THR A 94 7.06 13.82 -1.41
N SER A 95 7.68 13.66 -2.59
CA SER A 95 8.09 12.35 -3.10
C SER A 95 8.97 11.62 -2.07
N TRP A 96 8.72 10.33 -1.86
CA TRP A 96 9.57 9.53 -0.99
C TRP A 96 10.91 9.18 -1.62
N ALA A 97 11.03 9.29 -2.95
CA ALA A 97 12.28 9.08 -3.69
C ALA A 97 13.40 10.05 -3.28
N GLN A 98 13.08 11.15 -2.61
CA GLN A 98 14.07 12.09 -2.08
C GLN A 98 14.87 11.55 -0.88
N ALA A 99 14.40 10.47 -0.26
CA ALA A 99 15.00 9.91 0.97
C ALA A 99 14.99 8.38 1.02
N ALA A 100 14.55 7.71 -0.04
CA ALA A 100 14.54 6.26 -0.16
C ALA A 100 14.55 5.84 -1.64
N ASN A 101 15.05 4.65 -1.92
CA ASN A 101 14.68 3.93 -3.14
C ASN A 101 13.26 3.40 -2.94
N VAL A 102 12.37 3.58 -3.91
CA VAL A 102 10.96 3.22 -3.76
C VAL A 102 10.61 2.12 -4.75
N LEU A 103 10.24 0.95 -4.23
CA LEU A 103 9.77 -0.22 -4.98
C LEU A 103 8.25 -0.30 -4.89
N PHE A 104 7.56 0.05 -5.97
CA PHE A 104 6.13 -0.18 -6.09
C PHE A 104 5.89 -1.59 -6.62
N VAL A 105 4.93 -2.30 -6.03
CA VAL A 105 4.51 -3.62 -6.52
C VAL A 105 3.01 -3.61 -6.71
N ASP A 106 2.56 -4.11 -7.86
CA ASP A 106 1.15 -4.39 -8.07
C ASP A 106 0.82 -5.76 -7.49
N ASN A 107 0.27 -5.74 -6.28
CA ASN A 107 0.03 -6.92 -5.47
C ASN A 107 -1.42 -6.95 -4.99
N PRO A 108 -2.09 -8.12 -4.94
CA PRO A 108 -1.71 -9.45 -5.45
C PRO A 108 -1.72 -9.60 -6.99
N VAL A 109 -1.51 -10.83 -7.48
CA VAL A 109 -1.74 -11.20 -8.89
C VAL A 109 -3.14 -10.77 -9.33
N GLY A 110 -3.23 -10.04 -10.45
CA GLY A 110 -4.47 -9.45 -10.97
C GLY A 110 -4.61 -7.94 -10.69
N THR A 111 -3.84 -7.39 -9.76
CA THR A 111 -3.81 -5.95 -9.45
C THR A 111 -3.06 -5.17 -10.52
N GLY A 112 -3.56 -3.99 -10.92
CA GLY A 112 -2.82 -3.05 -11.77
C GLY A 112 -2.33 -3.68 -13.08
N PHE A 113 -1.01 -3.77 -13.25
CA PHE A 113 -0.37 -4.46 -14.38
C PHE A 113 -0.02 -5.93 -14.12
N SER A 114 -0.17 -6.44 -12.89
CA SER A 114 -0.04 -7.86 -12.57
C SER A 114 -1.25 -8.63 -13.10
N TYR A 115 -1.03 -9.83 -13.62
CA TYR A 115 -2.08 -10.58 -14.32
C TYR A 115 -1.90 -12.09 -14.18
N THR A 116 -2.95 -12.83 -14.52
CA THR A 116 -2.89 -14.28 -14.66
C THR A 116 -3.45 -14.75 -16.01
N ASP A 117 -2.84 -15.81 -16.54
CA ASP A 117 -3.27 -16.51 -17.75
C ASP A 117 -4.43 -17.49 -17.47
N ARG A 118 -4.80 -17.66 -16.19
CA ARG A 118 -5.75 -18.69 -15.74
C ARG A 118 -6.87 -18.09 -14.87
N PRO A 119 -8.13 -18.55 -15.01
CA PRO A 119 -9.23 -18.08 -14.16
C PRO A 119 -9.06 -18.36 -12.65
N ASP A 120 -8.27 -19.38 -12.29
CA ASP A 120 -7.97 -19.77 -10.91
C ASP A 120 -6.65 -19.19 -10.39
N GLY A 121 -6.05 -18.24 -11.11
CA GLY A 121 -4.74 -17.69 -10.78
C GLY A 121 -4.75 -16.61 -9.69
N TYR A 122 -5.91 -16.09 -9.29
CA TYR A 122 -6.02 -15.08 -8.25
C TYR A 122 -5.72 -15.63 -6.85
N ALA A 123 -5.15 -14.78 -5.99
CA ALA A 123 -4.93 -15.14 -4.59
C ALA A 123 -6.27 -15.13 -3.82
N THR A 124 -6.45 -16.10 -2.92
CA THR A 124 -7.68 -16.24 -2.13
C THR A 124 -7.52 -15.89 -0.65
N ASN A 125 -6.28 -15.65 -0.20
CA ASN A 125 -5.94 -15.29 1.18
C ASN A 125 -4.53 -14.71 1.28
N VAL A 126 -4.22 -14.03 2.39
CA VAL A 126 -2.89 -13.43 2.60
C VAL A 126 -1.73 -14.42 2.65
N ALA A 127 -1.96 -15.71 2.93
CA ALA A 127 -0.88 -16.71 2.90
C ALA A 127 -0.39 -16.97 1.46
N MET A 128 -1.33 -17.07 0.50
CA MET A 128 -0.97 -17.17 -0.92
C MET A 128 -0.30 -15.89 -1.42
N VAL A 129 -0.79 -14.72 -1.00
CA VAL A 129 -0.16 -13.42 -1.31
C VAL A 129 1.28 -13.37 -0.79
N ALA A 130 1.53 -13.83 0.45
CA ALA A 130 2.86 -13.86 1.02
C ALA A 130 3.79 -14.81 0.25
N SER A 131 3.30 -15.99 -0.14
CA SER A 131 4.06 -16.94 -0.96
C SER A 131 4.45 -16.34 -2.32
N ASP A 132 3.51 -15.69 -3.01
CA ASP A 132 3.76 -15.04 -4.30
C ASP A 132 4.79 -13.91 -4.17
N MET A 133 4.65 -13.08 -3.14
CA MET A 133 5.58 -11.99 -2.87
C MET A 133 6.98 -12.49 -2.54
N LEU A 134 7.12 -13.60 -1.80
CA LEU A 134 8.45 -14.17 -1.54
C LEU A 134 9.14 -14.59 -2.83
N GLU A 135 8.40 -15.13 -3.81
CA GLU A 135 8.98 -15.48 -5.10
C GLU A 135 9.41 -14.23 -5.89
N LEU A 136 8.61 -13.17 -5.85
CA LEU A 136 8.99 -11.87 -6.40
C LEU A 136 10.26 -11.32 -5.72
N LEU A 137 10.32 -11.32 -4.39
CA LEU A 137 11.45 -10.77 -3.64
C LEU A 137 12.74 -11.57 -3.87
N LYS A 138 12.66 -12.90 -3.99
CA LYS A 138 13.83 -13.72 -4.39
C LYS A 138 14.39 -13.29 -5.74
N HIS A 139 13.52 -13.14 -6.74
CA HIS A 139 13.91 -12.70 -8.07
C HIS A 139 14.45 -11.27 -8.06
N PHE A 140 13.75 -10.34 -7.39
CA PHE A 140 14.15 -8.94 -7.28
C PHE A 140 15.53 -8.79 -6.65
N PHE A 141 15.79 -9.42 -5.50
CA PHE A 141 17.10 -9.33 -4.84
C PHE A 141 18.20 -10.10 -5.58
N THR A 142 17.85 -11.04 -6.47
CA THR A 142 18.82 -11.68 -7.37
C THR A 142 19.17 -10.76 -8.54
N GLU A 143 18.17 -10.11 -9.14
CA GLU A 143 18.35 -9.17 -10.25
C GLU A 143 19.04 -7.87 -9.80
N LYS A 144 18.69 -7.38 -8.61
CA LYS A 144 19.19 -6.14 -8.01
C LYS A 144 20.02 -6.43 -6.76
N ALA A 145 21.09 -7.18 -6.95
CA ALA A 145 21.96 -7.66 -5.88
C ALA A 145 22.54 -6.52 -5.01
N GLU A 146 22.62 -5.30 -5.55
CA GLU A 146 23.02 -4.10 -4.82
C GLU A 146 22.11 -3.79 -3.61
N PHE A 147 20.81 -4.08 -3.69
CA PHE A 147 19.88 -3.84 -2.58
C PHE A 147 19.93 -4.89 -1.47
N GLN A 148 20.66 -6.01 -1.65
CA GLN A 148 20.77 -7.03 -0.61
C GLN A 148 21.42 -6.50 0.68
N SER A 149 22.32 -5.51 0.56
CA SER A 149 22.99 -4.86 1.70
C SER A 149 22.28 -3.61 2.23
N VAL A 150 21.31 -3.08 1.48
CA VAL A 150 20.59 -1.85 1.80
C VAL A 150 19.46 -2.16 2.80
N PRO A 151 19.24 -1.36 3.86
CA PRO A 151 18.10 -1.54 4.76
C PRO A 151 16.78 -1.56 3.98
N PHE A 152 16.04 -2.67 4.10
CA PHE A 152 14.80 -2.91 3.38
C PHE A 152 13.60 -2.79 4.31
N TYR A 153 12.64 -1.93 3.95
CA TYR A 153 11.40 -1.72 4.67
C TYR A 153 10.19 -2.01 3.78
N ILE A 154 9.12 -2.52 4.39
CA ILE A 154 7.83 -2.68 3.73
C ILE A 154 6.87 -1.66 4.34
N PHE A 155 6.46 -0.68 3.55
CA PHE A 155 5.41 0.26 3.90
C PHE A 155 4.11 -0.13 3.19
N SER A 156 3.00 0.19 3.83
CA SER A 156 1.70 -0.23 3.33
C SER A 156 0.58 0.70 3.78
N GLU A 157 -0.56 0.55 3.13
CA GLU A 157 -1.80 1.25 3.43
C GLU A 157 -2.98 0.27 3.39
N SER A 158 -4.01 0.47 4.23
CA SER A 158 -5.29 -0.24 4.11
C SER A 158 -5.14 -1.77 4.22
N TYR A 159 -5.78 -2.53 3.33
CA TYR A 159 -5.58 -3.99 3.21
C TYR A 159 -4.12 -4.37 2.95
N GLY A 160 -3.33 -3.45 2.39
CA GLY A 160 -1.89 -3.58 2.20
C GLY A 160 -1.18 -3.89 3.51
N GLY A 161 -1.66 -3.38 4.64
CA GLY A 161 -1.11 -3.71 5.95
C GLY A 161 -1.27 -5.17 6.35
N LYS A 162 -2.41 -5.78 6.02
CA LYS A 162 -2.64 -7.21 6.25
C LYS A 162 -1.66 -8.05 5.43
N MET A 163 -1.50 -7.68 4.16
CA MET A 163 -0.55 -8.32 3.25
C MET A 163 0.89 -8.11 3.73
N ALA A 164 1.27 -6.89 4.09
CA ALA A 164 2.59 -6.52 4.56
C ALA A 164 2.97 -7.28 5.85
N ALA A 165 2.05 -7.44 6.80
CA ALA A 165 2.30 -8.23 8.00
C ALA A 165 2.59 -9.71 7.66
N ALA A 166 1.76 -10.33 6.82
CA ALA A 166 1.97 -11.72 6.40
C ALA A 166 3.27 -11.91 5.60
N ILE A 167 3.53 -11.03 4.63
CA ILE A 167 4.76 -11.01 3.83
C ILE A 167 5.99 -10.86 4.72
N SER A 168 5.95 -9.92 5.68
CA SER A 168 7.09 -9.66 6.57
C SER A 168 7.42 -10.86 7.45
N LEU A 169 6.40 -11.60 7.90
CA LEU A 169 6.60 -12.78 8.73
C LEU A 169 7.26 -13.90 7.92
N GLU A 170 6.75 -14.16 6.71
CA GLU A 170 7.34 -15.16 5.83
C GLU A 170 8.72 -14.75 5.31
N LEU A 171 8.96 -13.46 5.07
CA LEU A 171 10.28 -12.95 4.71
C LEU A 171 11.29 -13.13 5.83
N THR A 172 10.90 -12.88 7.07
CA THR A 172 11.77 -13.10 8.25
C THR A 172 12.23 -14.55 8.32
N LYS A 173 11.30 -15.50 8.17
CA LYS A 173 11.61 -16.94 8.11
C LYS A 173 12.51 -17.30 6.92
N ALA A 174 12.22 -16.73 5.75
CA ALA A 174 12.98 -16.99 4.53
C ALA A 174 14.44 -16.51 4.64
N ILE A 175 14.68 -15.38 5.31
CA ILE A 175 16.02 -14.85 5.60
C ILE A 175 16.76 -15.74 6.59
N GLU A 176 16.11 -16.17 7.68
CA GLU A 176 16.70 -17.11 8.65
C GLU A 176 17.11 -18.43 8.00
N GLN A 177 16.34 -18.90 7.02
CA GLN A 177 16.62 -20.10 6.24
C GLN A 177 17.66 -19.87 5.11
N GLY A 178 18.06 -18.62 4.87
CA GLY A 178 18.99 -18.25 3.80
C GLY A 178 18.43 -18.34 2.38
N THR A 179 17.10 -18.48 2.23
CA THR A 179 16.44 -18.59 0.91
C THR A 179 16.17 -17.23 0.25
N VAL A 180 16.10 -16.16 1.05
CA VAL A 180 16.08 -14.77 0.59
C VAL A 180 17.23 -14.04 1.26
N LYS A 181 18.03 -13.30 0.48
CA LYS A 181 19.13 -12.50 1.00
C LYS A 181 18.80 -11.03 0.88
N CYS A 182 18.40 -10.41 1.98
CA CYS A 182 18.22 -8.96 2.09
C CYS A 182 18.39 -8.50 3.54
N ARG A 183 18.66 -7.22 3.73
CA ARG A 183 18.73 -6.59 5.06
C ARG A 183 17.34 -6.07 5.47
N PHE A 184 16.40 -6.96 5.77
CA PHE A 184 15.07 -6.57 6.22
C PHE A 184 15.14 -5.83 7.57
N ALA A 185 14.56 -4.64 7.62
CA ALA A 185 14.74 -3.68 8.71
C ALA A 185 13.43 -3.37 9.45
N GLY A 186 12.27 -3.55 8.81
CA GLY A 186 10.97 -3.38 9.47
C GLY A 186 9.79 -3.25 8.51
N VAL A 187 8.60 -3.24 9.11
CA VAL A 187 7.32 -3.06 8.42
C VAL A 187 6.55 -1.89 9.02
N ALA A 188 5.93 -1.08 8.16
CA ALA A 188 5.10 0.06 8.53
C ALA A 188 3.69 -0.12 7.96
N LEU A 189 2.71 -0.11 8.87
CA LEU A 189 1.30 -0.44 8.67
C LEU A 189 0.49 0.86 8.74
N GLY A 190 0.23 1.47 7.58
CA GLY A 190 -0.55 2.70 7.45
C GLY A 190 -2.02 2.39 7.34
N ASP A 191 -2.87 3.05 8.14
CA ASP A 191 -4.33 2.92 8.08
C ASP A 191 -4.80 1.48 7.80
N SER A 192 -4.21 0.54 8.55
CA SER A 192 -4.14 -0.85 8.11
C SER A 192 -5.30 -1.71 8.61
N TRP A 193 -5.85 -2.53 7.71
CA TRP A 193 -6.97 -3.45 7.96
C TRP A 193 -6.53 -4.72 8.71
N ILE A 194 -5.86 -4.55 9.85
CA ILE A 194 -5.28 -5.60 10.71
C ILE A 194 -6.36 -6.29 11.54
N SER A 195 -7.24 -5.51 12.17
CA SER A 195 -8.40 -6.01 12.92
C SER A 195 -9.68 -5.36 12.38
N PRO A 196 -10.28 -5.96 11.33
CA PRO A 196 -11.47 -5.41 10.69
C PRO A 196 -12.62 -5.18 11.67
N LEU A 197 -12.81 -6.12 12.60
CA LEU A 197 -13.91 -6.05 13.56
C LEU A 197 -13.76 -4.87 14.53
N ASP A 198 -12.55 -4.59 15.03
CA ASP A 198 -12.34 -3.46 15.94
C ASP A 198 -12.71 -2.14 15.26
N SER A 199 -12.33 -1.93 13.99
CA SER A 199 -12.74 -0.74 13.22
C SER A 199 -14.26 -0.66 13.01
N VAL A 200 -14.90 -1.74 12.58
CA VAL A 200 -16.36 -1.73 12.32
C VAL A 200 -17.15 -1.42 13.60
N MET A 201 -16.72 -1.94 14.74
CA MET A 201 -17.35 -1.68 16.03
C MET A 201 -17.16 -0.23 16.51
N THR A 202 -16.14 0.48 16.02
CA THR A 202 -15.84 1.86 16.41
C THR A 202 -16.37 2.94 15.47
N TRP A 203 -16.83 2.59 14.27
CA TRP A 203 -17.44 3.55 13.34
C TRP A 203 -18.56 4.39 13.96
N GLY A 204 -19.51 3.74 14.67
CA GLY A 204 -20.61 4.43 15.34
C GLY A 204 -20.11 5.45 16.39
N PRO A 205 -19.35 5.03 17.41
CA PRO A 205 -18.76 5.93 18.39
C PRO A 205 -17.92 7.08 17.79
N TYR A 206 -17.11 6.78 16.78
CA TYR A 206 -16.25 7.78 16.13
C TYR A 206 -17.09 8.85 15.42
N LEU A 207 -18.07 8.45 14.61
CA LEU A 207 -18.96 9.37 13.92
C LEU A 207 -19.88 10.17 14.86
N TYR A 208 -20.31 9.56 15.97
CA TYR A 208 -21.12 10.25 16.98
C TYR A 208 -20.32 11.37 17.66
N THR A 209 -19.08 11.09 18.09
CA THR A 209 -18.23 12.10 18.75
C THR A 209 -17.79 13.23 17.82
N THR A 210 -17.82 12.98 16.50
CA THR A 210 -17.55 13.99 15.46
C THR A 210 -18.81 14.70 14.95
N SER A 211 -19.96 14.48 15.61
CA SER A 211 -21.26 15.10 15.28
C SER A 211 -21.83 14.72 13.90
N LEU A 212 -21.39 13.60 13.33
CA LEU A 212 -21.92 13.06 12.08
C LEU A 212 -23.11 12.11 12.28
N LEU A 213 -23.35 11.66 13.52
CA LEU A 213 -24.51 10.86 13.91
C LEU A 213 -25.24 11.51 15.09
N ASP A 214 -26.56 11.38 15.10
CA ASP A 214 -27.40 11.54 16.29
C ASP A 214 -27.60 10.19 17.00
N ASP A 215 -28.43 10.15 18.05
CA ASP A 215 -28.71 8.94 18.82
C ASP A 215 -29.30 7.81 17.96
N PHE A 216 -30.15 8.15 16.98
CA PHE A 216 -30.75 7.16 16.07
C PHE A 216 -29.70 6.61 15.11
N GLY A 217 -28.87 7.48 14.54
CA GLY A 217 -27.75 7.10 13.68
C GLY A 217 -26.75 6.19 14.39
N LEU A 218 -26.39 6.54 15.64
CA LEU A 218 -25.51 5.70 16.47
C LEU A 218 -26.11 4.32 16.71
N ALA A 219 -27.40 4.23 17.06
CA ALA A 219 -28.07 2.96 17.28
C ALA A 219 -28.12 2.10 16.01
N ASN A 220 -28.42 2.70 14.86
CA ASN A 220 -28.48 2.02 13.57
C ASN A 220 -27.10 1.45 13.16
N VAL A 221 -26.06 2.27 13.22
CA VAL A 221 -24.69 1.85 12.87
C VAL A 221 -24.19 0.77 13.84
N SER A 222 -24.46 0.91 15.14
CA SER A 222 -24.06 -0.08 16.14
C SER A 222 -24.75 -1.43 15.92
N SER A 223 -26.04 -1.42 15.56
CA SER A 223 -26.78 -2.65 15.24
C SER A 223 -26.20 -3.37 14.01
N ALA A 224 -25.81 -2.63 12.97
CA ALA A 224 -25.18 -3.20 11.79
C ALA A 224 -23.80 -3.79 12.12
N ALA A 225 -23.00 -3.11 12.95
CA ALA A 225 -21.72 -3.61 13.42
C ALA A 225 -21.86 -4.92 14.22
N GLU A 226 -22.90 -5.06 15.05
CA GLU A 226 -23.18 -6.30 15.79
C GLU A 226 -23.59 -7.49 14.89
N GLU A 227 -24.16 -7.25 13.71
CA GLU A 227 -24.39 -8.31 12.71
C GLU A 227 -23.06 -8.80 12.12
N VAL A 228 -22.16 -7.87 11.77
CA VAL A 228 -20.81 -8.20 11.31
C VAL A 228 -20.06 -9.00 12.37
N LYS A 229 -20.10 -8.55 13.63
CA LYS A 229 -19.48 -9.23 14.78
C LYS A 229 -19.95 -10.67 14.91
N ARG A 230 -21.27 -10.91 14.87
CA ARG A 230 -21.83 -12.26 14.95
C ARG A 230 -21.33 -13.17 13.84
N ALA A 231 -21.22 -12.66 12.60
CA ALA A 231 -20.68 -13.45 11.48
C ALA A 231 -19.17 -13.77 11.66
N VAL A 232 -18.38 -12.81 12.14
CA VAL A 232 -16.95 -13.02 12.46
C VAL A 232 -16.77 -14.06 13.57
N GLU A 233 -17.53 -13.96 14.66
CA GLU A 233 -17.48 -14.91 15.79
C GLU A 233 -17.87 -16.33 15.38
N GLN A 234 -18.76 -16.47 14.39
CA GLN A 234 -19.14 -17.75 13.78
C GLN A 234 -18.19 -18.22 12.67
N GLN A 235 -17.09 -17.50 12.43
CA GLN A 235 -16.10 -17.75 11.38
C GLN A 235 -16.68 -17.74 9.95
N GLN A 236 -17.82 -17.08 9.75
CA GLN A 236 -18.45 -16.91 8.44
C GLN A 236 -17.86 -15.68 7.73
N PHE A 237 -16.57 -15.71 7.43
CA PHE A 237 -15.84 -14.50 7.01
C PHE A 237 -16.32 -13.88 5.70
N GLN A 238 -16.72 -14.68 4.71
CA GLN A 238 -17.32 -14.13 3.49
C GLN A 238 -18.65 -13.43 3.79
N LYS A 239 -19.48 -14.02 4.65
CA LYS A 239 -20.72 -13.39 5.11
C LYS A 239 -20.45 -12.11 5.91
N ALA A 240 -19.40 -12.10 6.73
CA ALA A 240 -18.98 -10.91 7.44
C ALA A 240 -18.59 -9.78 6.47
N THR A 241 -17.92 -10.09 5.35
CA THR A 241 -17.59 -9.10 4.30
C THR A 241 -18.85 -8.55 3.62
N GLU A 242 -19.85 -9.39 3.35
CA GLU A 242 -21.16 -8.94 2.85
C GLU A 242 -21.86 -7.99 3.84
N LEU A 243 -21.92 -8.38 5.12
CA LEU A 243 -22.56 -7.58 6.17
C LEU A 243 -21.80 -6.28 6.42
N TRP A 244 -20.47 -6.28 6.29
CA TRP A 244 -19.64 -5.09 6.36
C TRP A 244 -20.01 -4.08 5.27
N SER A 245 -20.18 -4.54 4.02
CA SER A 245 -20.67 -3.70 2.92
C SER A 245 -22.07 -3.13 3.19
N MET A 246 -22.93 -3.88 3.88
CA MET A 246 -24.23 -3.38 4.32
C MET A 246 -24.10 -2.35 5.44
N ALA A 247 -23.20 -2.55 6.40
CA ALA A 247 -22.92 -1.60 7.47
C ALA A 247 -22.43 -0.25 6.92
N GLU A 248 -21.60 -0.25 5.86
CA GLU A 248 -21.22 0.99 5.17
C GLU A 248 -22.44 1.74 4.61
N THR A 249 -23.42 1.01 4.06
CA THR A 249 -24.66 1.60 3.56
C THR A 249 -25.45 2.27 4.70
N VAL A 250 -25.51 1.63 5.87
CA VAL A 250 -26.16 2.19 7.05
C VAL A 250 -25.45 3.47 7.50
N VAL A 251 -24.11 3.49 7.52
CA VAL A 251 -23.34 4.69 7.82
C VAL A 251 -23.63 5.81 6.83
N GLU A 252 -23.57 5.55 5.52
CA GLU A 252 -23.85 6.56 4.48
C GLU A 252 -25.25 7.17 4.65
N GLN A 253 -26.27 6.34 4.91
CA GLN A 253 -27.65 6.79 5.08
C GLN A 253 -27.83 7.69 6.31
N ASN A 254 -27.15 7.39 7.41
CA ASN A 254 -27.28 8.16 8.66
C ASN A 254 -26.37 9.40 8.71
N THR A 255 -25.40 9.52 7.80
CA THR A 255 -24.40 10.63 7.77
C THR A 255 -24.54 11.56 6.57
N ASN A 256 -25.57 11.35 5.72
CA ASN A 256 -25.70 12.04 4.43
C ASN A 256 -24.48 11.81 3.51
N GLY A 257 -23.97 10.58 3.50
CA GLY A 257 -22.90 10.13 2.61
C GLY A 257 -21.51 10.61 3.02
N VAL A 258 -21.14 10.43 4.30
CA VAL A 258 -19.77 10.68 4.76
C VAL A 258 -18.75 9.97 3.87
N ASN A 259 -17.62 10.62 3.60
CA ASN A 259 -16.51 9.96 2.93
C ASN A 259 -15.76 9.06 3.92
N PHE A 260 -15.77 7.75 3.66
CA PHE A 260 -15.06 6.74 4.44
C PHE A 260 -13.56 6.95 4.52
N TYR A 261 -12.96 7.64 3.56
CA TYR A 261 -11.51 7.86 3.55
C TYR A 261 -11.10 9.18 4.21
N ASN A 262 -12.02 10.13 4.40
CA ASN A 262 -11.75 11.35 5.15
C ASN A 262 -13.06 12.03 5.53
N ILE A 263 -13.44 11.97 6.81
CA ILE A 263 -14.77 12.41 7.29
C ILE A 263 -15.07 13.91 7.08
N LEU A 264 -14.06 14.73 6.79
CA LEU A 264 -14.22 16.17 6.53
C LEU A 264 -14.36 16.50 5.05
N THR A 265 -14.21 15.50 4.17
CA THR A 265 -14.34 15.69 2.73
C THR A 265 -15.68 15.13 2.24
N GLN A 266 -16.16 15.67 1.13
CA GLN A 266 -17.28 15.11 0.40
C GLN A 266 -16.80 14.71 -0.99
N ASP A 267 -17.20 13.54 -1.44
CA ASP A 267 -17.01 13.11 -2.80
C ASP A 267 -18.31 13.37 -3.58
N PRO A 268 -18.37 14.42 -4.42
CA PRO A 268 -19.58 14.76 -5.15
C PRO A 268 -20.01 13.67 -6.14
N ASP A 269 -19.08 12.81 -6.60
CA ASP A 269 -19.35 11.71 -7.53
C ASP A 269 -19.96 10.48 -6.83
N ARG A 270 -19.94 10.42 -5.49
CA ARG A 270 -20.55 9.34 -4.69
C ARG A 270 -22.06 9.47 -4.47
N LYS A 271 -22.71 10.56 -4.93
CA LYS A 271 -24.16 10.77 -4.75
C LYS A 271 -25.05 9.85 -5.61
N SER A 272 -24.59 8.66 -5.97
CA SER A 272 -25.43 7.63 -6.57
C SER A 272 -26.17 6.86 -5.46
N ARG A 273 -27.50 6.97 -5.43
CA ARG A 273 -28.36 6.26 -4.46
C ARG A 273 -28.22 4.76 -4.67
N SER A 274 -27.81 4.01 -3.65
CA SER A 274 -27.94 2.54 -3.64
C SER A 274 -29.40 2.16 -3.82
N SER A 275 -29.67 1.25 -4.75
CA SER A 275 -30.96 0.58 -4.83
C SER A 275 -30.99 -0.62 -3.87
N VAL A 276 -32.16 -0.89 -3.29
CA VAL A 276 -32.37 -2.04 -2.42
C VAL A 276 -32.20 -3.32 -3.25
N GLY A 277 -31.24 -4.18 -2.89
CA GLY A 277 -30.98 -5.45 -3.56
C GLY A 277 -29.74 -5.50 -4.47
N GLU A 278 -28.90 -4.45 -4.47
CA GLU A 278 -27.58 -4.48 -5.14
C GLU A 278 -26.65 -5.52 -4.50
N ASP A 279 -25.91 -6.25 -5.36
CA ASP A 279 -24.85 -7.17 -4.95
C ASP A 279 -23.78 -6.42 -4.15
N PHE A 280 -23.24 -7.01 -3.08
CA PHE A 280 -22.23 -6.37 -2.26
C PHE A 280 -20.96 -6.07 -3.04
N ILE A 281 -20.56 -6.90 -4.01
CA ILE A 281 -19.41 -6.62 -4.88
C ILE A 281 -19.67 -5.37 -5.72
N VAL A 282 -20.90 -5.16 -6.20
CA VAL A 282 -21.29 -3.94 -6.93
C VAL A 282 -21.23 -2.72 -6.02
N LEU A 283 -21.69 -2.83 -4.77
CA LEU A 283 -21.58 -1.75 -3.77
C LEU A 283 -20.12 -1.41 -3.47
N GLN A 284 -19.28 -2.41 -3.25
CA GLN A 284 -17.84 -2.25 -3.00
C GLN A 284 -17.12 -1.64 -4.19
N THR A 285 -17.42 -2.13 -5.39
CA THR A 285 -16.89 -1.58 -6.63
C THR A 285 -17.26 -0.10 -6.77
N ARG A 286 -18.50 0.28 -6.46
CA ARG A 286 -18.93 1.68 -6.48
C ARG A 286 -18.21 2.56 -5.45
N ARG A 287 -18.01 2.08 -4.23
CA ARG A 287 -17.46 2.87 -3.12
C ARG A 287 -15.94 3.02 -3.18
N HIS A 288 -15.25 1.92 -3.48
CA HIS A 288 -13.81 1.83 -3.26
C HIS A 288 -13.04 1.65 -4.56
N ILE A 289 -13.64 1.08 -5.61
CA ILE A 289 -12.96 0.90 -6.90
C ILE A 289 -13.18 2.10 -7.80
N HIS A 290 -14.43 2.48 -8.05
CA HIS A 290 -14.79 3.55 -9.00
C HIS A 290 -14.08 4.89 -8.74
N PRO A 291 -13.98 5.40 -7.50
CA PRO A 291 -13.25 6.65 -7.24
C PRO A 291 -11.75 6.57 -7.54
N LEU A 292 -11.14 5.38 -7.35
CA LEU A 292 -9.72 5.13 -7.68
C LEU A 292 -9.50 4.98 -9.19
N HIS A 293 -10.55 4.67 -9.95
CA HIS A 293 -10.60 4.73 -11.41
C HIS A 293 -10.93 6.14 -11.92
N SER A 294 -10.28 7.17 -11.37
CA SER A 294 -10.34 8.49 -12.01
C SER A 294 -9.95 8.31 -13.48
N GLN A 295 -10.78 8.82 -14.40
CA GLN A 295 -10.52 8.64 -15.84
C GLN A 295 -9.09 9.10 -16.19
N SER A 296 -8.59 10.13 -15.51
CA SER A 296 -7.23 10.62 -15.64
C SER A 296 -6.15 9.58 -15.30
N LEU A 297 -6.26 8.84 -14.19
CA LEU A 297 -5.22 7.89 -13.79
C LEU A 297 -5.22 6.66 -14.71
N SER A 298 -6.41 6.13 -15.06
CA SER A 298 -6.49 5.03 -16.03
C SER A 298 -5.96 5.43 -17.41
N GLN A 299 -6.28 6.63 -17.90
CA GLN A 299 -5.75 7.16 -19.16
C GLN A 299 -4.23 7.35 -19.10
N LEU A 300 -3.70 7.83 -17.98
CA LEU A 300 -2.26 7.96 -17.76
C LEU A 300 -1.57 6.59 -17.84
N MET A 301 -2.06 5.63 -17.05
CA MET A 301 -1.45 4.31 -16.91
C MET A 301 -1.52 3.52 -18.22
N ASN A 302 -2.70 3.46 -18.85
CA ASN A 302 -2.90 2.72 -20.11
C ASN A 302 -2.39 3.47 -21.35
N GLY A 303 -2.08 4.75 -21.25
CA GLY A 303 -1.56 5.58 -22.34
C GLY A 303 -0.05 5.83 -22.21
N PRO A 304 0.39 7.03 -21.78
CA PRO A 304 1.81 7.40 -21.72
C PRO A 304 2.68 6.44 -20.92
N ILE A 305 2.20 5.94 -19.76
CA ILE A 305 3.01 5.07 -18.89
C ILE A 305 3.18 3.69 -19.52
N ARG A 306 2.11 3.05 -20.00
CA ARG A 306 2.19 1.79 -20.77
C ARG A 306 3.21 1.90 -21.92
N LYS A 307 3.18 3.02 -22.66
CA LYS A 307 4.13 3.28 -23.75
C LYS A 307 5.57 3.42 -23.24
N LYS A 308 5.81 4.07 -22.10
CA LYS A 308 7.13 4.18 -21.46
C LYS A 308 7.65 2.82 -21.01
N LEU A 309 6.81 2.05 -20.32
CA LEU A 309 7.19 0.76 -19.75
C LEU A 309 7.52 -0.26 -20.84
N GLY A 310 6.77 -0.26 -21.95
CA GLY A 310 7.07 -1.02 -23.17
C GLY A 310 6.96 -2.54 -23.08
N ILE A 311 6.82 -3.09 -21.88
CA ILE A 311 6.77 -4.54 -21.62
C ILE A 311 5.38 -5.06 -21.22
N ILE A 312 4.39 -4.18 -21.09
CA ILE A 312 3.03 -4.57 -20.68
C ILE A 312 2.36 -5.37 -21.81
N PRO A 313 1.92 -6.62 -21.57
CA PRO A 313 1.28 -7.44 -22.60
C PRO A 313 0.02 -6.80 -23.19
N GLN A 314 -0.28 -7.07 -24.46
CA GLN A 314 -1.40 -6.43 -25.18
C GLN A 314 -2.78 -6.73 -24.58
N ASN A 315 -2.94 -7.90 -23.97
CA ASN A 315 -4.17 -8.33 -23.30
C ASN A 315 -4.30 -7.83 -21.85
N VAL A 316 -3.28 -7.18 -21.29
CA VAL A 316 -3.31 -6.64 -19.93
C VAL A 316 -3.69 -5.17 -20.00
N THR A 317 -4.71 -4.76 -19.24
CA THR A 317 -5.12 -3.36 -19.08
C THR A 317 -5.00 -3.00 -17.60
N TRP A 318 -4.40 -1.85 -17.30
CA TRP A 318 -4.28 -1.38 -15.94
C TRP A 318 -5.65 -0.97 -15.37
N GLY A 319 -5.93 -1.40 -14.14
CA GLY A 319 -7.02 -0.91 -13.30
C GLY A 319 -6.51 -0.35 -11.97
N GLY A 320 -7.24 0.62 -11.41
CA GLY A 320 -6.91 1.24 -10.12
C GLY A 320 -7.11 0.28 -8.95
N GLN A 321 -8.23 -0.45 -8.96
CA GLN A 321 -8.45 -1.59 -8.07
C GLN A 321 -9.11 -2.76 -8.83
N ALA A 322 -8.59 -3.97 -8.67
CA ALA A 322 -9.08 -5.15 -9.38
C ALA A 322 -10.29 -5.80 -8.66
N GLU A 323 -11.46 -5.79 -9.33
CA GLU A 323 -12.71 -6.39 -8.82
C GLU A 323 -12.59 -7.90 -8.58
N ASP A 324 -11.95 -8.63 -9.51
CA ASP A 324 -11.72 -10.07 -9.36
C ASP A 324 -10.88 -10.35 -8.11
N VAL A 325 -9.78 -9.60 -7.91
CA VAL A 325 -8.93 -9.77 -6.72
C VAL A 325 -9.74 -9.58 -5.44
N PHE A 326 -10.58 -8.55 -5.37
CA PHE A 326 -11.44 -8.34 -4.22
C PHE A 326 -12.41 -9.51 -4.01
N SER A 327 -13.06 -9.97 -5.08
CA SER A 327 -14.02 -11.08 -5.05
C SER A 327 -13.40 -12.38 -4.54
N TYR A 328 -12.22 -12.75 -5.04
CA TYR A 328 -11.51 -13.96 -4.61
C TYR A 328 -10.96 -13.85 -3.19
N MET A 329 -10.69 -12.63 -2.70
CA MET A 329 -10.23 -12.38 -1.33
C MET A 329 -11.35 -12.06 -0.33
N ALA A 330 -12.62 -12.05 -0.75
CA ALA A 330 -13.74 -11.69 0.13
C ALA A 330 -13.85 -12.57 1.38
N GLY A 331 -13.46 -13.86 1.29
CA GLY A 331 -13.40 -14.77 2.44
C GLY A 331 -12.22 -14.56 3.39
N ASP A 332 -11.26 -13.70 3.03
CA ASP A 332 -10.11 -13.31 3.83
C ASP A 332 -10.25 -11.88 4.40
N PHE A 333 -11.10 -11.05 3.77
CA PHE A 333 -11.21 -9.63 4.04
C PHE A 333 -11.50 -9.30 5.52
N MET A 334 -12.48 -9.98 6.14
CA MET A 334 -12.84 -9.77 7.54
C MET A 334 -12.07 -10.62 8.56
N LYS A 335 -11.08 -11.43 8.13
CA LYS A 335 -10.23 -12.19 9.07
C LYS A 335 -9.20 -11.26 9.73
N PRO A 336 -9.06 -11.24 11.05
CA PRO A 336 -8.01 -10.45 11.71
C PRO A 336 -6.63 -11.10 11.52
N VAL A 337 -5.58 -10.28 11.52
CA VAL A 337 -4.17 -10.73 11.53
C VAL A 337 -3.36 -10.14 12.69
N VAL A 338 -4.04 -9.75 13.78
CA VAL A 338 -3.39 -9.21 14.99
C VAL A 338 -2.31 -10.16 15.51
N ASP A 339 -2.58 -11.48 15.53
CA ASP A 339 -1.60 -12.48 15.97
C ASP A 339 -0.33 -12.50 15.07
N VAL A 340 -0.41 -12.11 13.79
CA VAL A 340 0.76 -12.00 12.91
C VAL A 340 1.64 -10.83 13.36
N VAL A 341 1.05 -9.72 13.80
CA VAL A 341 1.79 -8.59 14.36
C VAL A 341 2.50 -8.99 15.67
N ASP A 342 1.86 -9.78 16.52
CA ASP A 342 2.51 -10.35 17.71
C ASP A 342 3.72 -11.22 17.34
N LEU A 343 3.58 -12.08 16.33
CA LEU A 343 4.70 -12.92 15.86
C LEU A 343 5.87 -12.09 15.32
N LEU A 344 5.60 -11.02 14.57
CA LEU A 344 6.63 -10.11 14.07
C LEU A 344 7.37 -9.41 15.22
N LEU A 345 6.63 -8.88 16.18
CA LEU A 345 7.20 -8.20 17.34
C LEU A 345 8.04 -9.15 18.19
N ASN A 346 7.60 -10.39 18.38
CA ASN A 346 8.34 -11.41 19.12
C ASN A 346 9.57 -11.93 18.36
N ALA A 347 9.55 -11.92 17.03
CA ALA A 347 10.71 -12.20 16.18
C ALA A 347 11.73 -11.05 16.15
N GLY A 348 11.46 -9.93 16.85
CA GLY A 348 12.35 -8.77 16.91
C GLY A 348 12.28 -7.86 15.69
N VAL A 349 11.28 -8.05 14.81
CA VAL A 349 11.05 -7.16 13.66
C VAL A 349 10.58 -5.80 14.17
N ASN A 350 11.08 -4.72 13.59
CA ASN A 350 10.56 -3.38 13.86
C ASN A 350 9.19 -3.24 13.19
N VAL A 351 8.14 -3.05 13.98
CA VAL A 351 6.78 -2.81 13.48
C VAL A 351 6.39 -1.38 13.81
N THR A 352 5.91 -0.65 12.81
CA THR A 352 5.33 0.67 13.00
C THR A 352 3.88 0.66 12.54
N VAL A 353 2.98 1.21 13.36
CA VAL A 353 1.61 1.54 12.98
C VAL A 353 1.55 3.05 12.77
N TYR A 354 0.86 3.51 11.73
CA TYR A 354 0.61 4.92 11.55
C TYR A 354 -0.80 5.14 11.03
N ASN A 355 -1.52 6.11 11.63
CA ASN A 355 -2.93 6.31 11.31
C ASN A 355 -3.32 7.77 11.10
N GLY A 356 -4.19 8.00 10.12
CA GLY A 356 -4.82 9.28 9.83
C GLY A 356 -5.94 9.59 10.82
N GLN A 357 -5.93 10.79 11.40
CA GLN A 357 -6.94 11.22 12.37
C GLN A 357 -8.38 11.16 11.85
N LEU A 358 -8.58 11.41 10.56
CA LEU A 358 -9.85 11.63 9.89
C LEU A 358 -10.30 10.43 9.06
N ASP A 359 -9.56 9.32 9.11
CA ASP A 359 -9.95 8.07 8.47
C ASP A 359 -11.14 7.46 9.22
N LEU A 360 -12.18 7.06 8.48
CA LEU A 360 -13.32 6.34 9.01
C LEU A 360 -13.23 4.85 8.73
N ILE A 361 -12.82 4.44 7.53
CA ILE A 361 -12.78 3.02 7.18
C ILE A 361 -11.89 2.30 8.19
N VAL A 362 -10.70 2.83 8.48
CA VAL A 362 -9.75 2.28 9.45
C VAL A 362 -9.51 3.27 10.60
N ASP A 363 -10.58 3.60 11.32
CA ASP A 363 -10.57 4.67 12.31
C ASP A 363 -9.58 4.46 13.47
N THR A 364 -9.13 5.59 14.03
CA THR A 364 -8.11 5.62 15.09
C THR A 364 -8.54 4.90 16.37
N MET A 365 -9.84 4.87 16.70
CA MET A 365 -10.31 4.18 17.90
C MET A 365 -10.17 2.66 17.74
N GLY A 366 -10.58 2.11 16.59
CA GLY A 366 -10.41 0.69 16.28
C GLY A 366 -8.94 0.28 16.24
N GLN A 367 -8.08 1.15 15.72
CA GLN A 367 -6.64 0.91 15.65
C GLN A 367 -5.99 0.88 17.04
N GLU A 368 -6.37 1.81 17.92
CA GLU A 368 -5.95 1.74 19.32
C GLU A 368 -6.48 0.48 20.04
N GLN A 369 -7.68 0.01 19.72
CA GLN A 369 -8.27 -1.16 20.37
C GLN A 369 -7.49 -2.43 20.08
N TRP A 370 -7.13 -2.71 18.82
CA TRP A 370 -6.37 -3.92 18.53
C TRP A 370 -4.92 -3.83 19.04
N VAL A 371 -4.30 -2.65 19.02
CA VAL A 371 -2.95 -2.44 19.58
C VAL A 371 -2.93 -2.74 21.09
N LYS A 372 -3.99 -2.37 21.82
CA LYS A 372 -4.15 -2.67 23.25
C LYS A 372 -4.36 -4.16 23.54
N GLN A 373 -4.68 -4.97 22.53
CA GLN A 373 -4.90 -6.41 22.64
C GLN A 373 -3.67 -7.25 22.26
N LEU A 374 -2.59 -6.62 21.80
CA LEU A 374 -1.33 -7.31 21.49
C LEU A 374 -0.83 -8.13 22.69
N LYS A 375 -0.33 -9.33 22.41
CA LYS A 375 0.27 -10.24 23.41
C LYS A 375 1.78 -10.03 23.54
N TRP A 376 2.36 -9.14 22.76
CA TRP A 376 3.77 -8.75 22.81
C TRP A 376 4.21 -8.31 24.22
N GLU A 377 5.34 -8.86 24.69
CA GLU A 377 5.90 -8.63 26.03
C GLU A 377 6.15 -7.14 26.34
N GLY A 378 6.41 -6.32 25.32
CA GLY A 378 6.65 -4.89 25.48
C GLY A 378 5.40 -4.04 25.70
N LEU A 379 4.18 -4.58 25.49
CA LEU A 379 2.95 -3.81 25.52
C LEU A 379 2.71 -3.08 26.87
N PRO A 380 2.92 -3.70 28.05
CA PRO A 380 2.76 -3.00 29.33
C PRO A 380 3.69 -1.79 29.49
N GLY A 381 4.88 -1.83 28.88
CA GLY A 381 5.82 -0.71 28.85
C GLY A 381 5.38 0.38 27.89
N PHE A 382 4.96 0.00 26.67
CA PHE A 382 4.40 0.91 25.68
C PHE A 382 3.18 1.68 26.20
N ASN A 383 2.26 1.00 26.89
CA ASN A 383 1.05 1.61 27.44
C ASN A 383 1.30 2.64 28.54
N LYS A 384 2.48 2.63 29.19
CA LYS A 384 2.89 3.64 30.16
C LYS A 384 3.44 4.91 29.52
N LEU A 385 3.76 4.89 28.22
CA LEU A 385 4.29 6.05 27.52
C LEU A 385 3.20 7.08 27.21
N ARG A 386 3.58 8.35 27.30
CA ARG A 386 2.79 9.48 26.81
C ARG A 386 3.09 9.75 25.35
N TRP A 387 2.11 10.29 24.64
CA TRP A 387 2.28 10.76 23.27
C TRP A 387 3.32 11.88 23.22
N THR A 388 4.24 11.80 22.26
CA THR A 388 5.19 12.86 21.95
C THR A 388 4.69 13.63 20.73
N PRO A 389 4.48 14.96 20.81
CA PRO A 389 4.06 15.75 19.67
C PRO A 389 5.20 15.93 18.66
N LEU A 390 4.86 15.97 17.39
CA LEU A 390 5.73 16.37 16.28
C LEU A 390 5.16 17.63 15.63
N ASN A 391 6.03 18.58 15.34
CA ASN A 391 5.66 19.79 14.59
C ASN A 391 5.38 19.44 13.14
N ASP A 392 4.39 20.10 12.57
CA ASP A 392 4.11 20.09 11.14
C ASP A 392 5.27 20.75 10.36
N PRO A 393 5.90 20.07 9.39
CA PRO A 393 6.97 20.63 8.55
C PRO A 393 6.57 21.92 7.83
N ASP A 394 5.31 22.03 7.41
CA ASP A 394 4.83 23.17 6.63
C ASP A 394 4.28 24.28 7.54
N SER A 395 4.06 23.98 8.84
CA SER A 395 3.53 24.92 9.82
C SER A 395 4.28 24.84 11.16
N PRO A 396 5.49 25.42 11.26
CA PRO A 396 6.27 25.42 12.50
C PRO A 396 5.49 25.93 13.71
N GLY A 397 5.53 25.19 14.81
CA GLY A 397 4.77 25.50 16.04
C GLY A 397 3.35 24.94 16.07
N VAL A 398 2.87 24.37 14.96
CA VAL A 398 1.61 23.61 14.91
C VAL A 398 1.95 22.12 15.04
N THR A 399 1.23 21.39 15.88
CA THR A 399 1.37 19.93 15.96
C THR A 399 0.80 19.29 14.70
N GLY A 400 1.60 18.47 14.03
CA GLY A 400 1.17 17.69 12.86
C GLY A 400 0.97 16.21 13.16
N ALA A 401 1.61 15.68 14.21
CA ALA A 401 1.41 14.30 14.62
C ALA A 401 1.70 14.09 16.11
N PHE A 402 1.26 12.95 16.63
CA PHE A 402 1.72 12.39 17.90
C PHE A 402 2.35 11.03 17.64
N TYR A 403 3.36 10.65 18.42
CA TYR A 403 3.92 9.30 18.32
C TYR A 403 4.34 8.72 19.67
N LYS A 404 4.46 7.39 19.71
CA LYS A 404 5.07 6.60 20.77
C LYS A 404 6.01 5.57 20.15
N THR A 405 7.15 5.35 20.78
CA THR A 405 8.07 4.27 20.41
C THR A 405 8.53 3.56 21.67
N TYR A 406 8.45 2.23 21.67
CA TYR A 406 8.96 1.39 22.75
C TYR A 406 9.56 0.12 22.15
N LYS A 407 10.83 -0.18 22.48
CA LYS A 407 11.56 -1.31 21.89
C LYS A 407 11.42 -1.31 20.35
N ASN A 408 10.88 -2.38 19.76
CA ASN A 408 10.67 -2.57 18.32
C ASN A 408 9.24 -2.24 17.85
N PHE A 409 8.44 -1.54 18.65
CA PHE A 409 7.11 -1.07 18.25
C PHE A 409 7.02 0.46 18.27
N ALA A 410 6.47 1.04 17.20
CA ALA A 410 6.13 2.45 17.14
C ALA A 410 4.69 2.65 16.67
N PHE A 411 4.05 3.73 17.15
CA PHE A 411 2.72 4.15 16.71
C PHE A 411 2.74 5.66 16.46
N TYR A 412 2.31 6.08 15.27
CA TYR A 412 2.10 7.46 14.87
C TYR A 412 0.61 7.74 14.66
N TRP A 413 0.16 8.89 15.14
CA TRP A 413 -1.13 9.48 14.84
C TRP A 413 -0.88 10.76 14.05
N ILE A 414 -1.30 10.79 12.78
CA ILE A 414 -1.12 11.92 11.89
C ILE A 414 -2.38 12.79 11.89
N LEU A 415 -2.24 14.03 12.34
CA LEU A 415 -3.38 14.96 12.46
C LEU A 415 -3.79 15.49 11.09
N ARG A 416 -5.09 15.73 10.90
CA ARG A 416 -5.69 16.24 9.66
C ARG A 416 -5.51 15.36 8.41
N ALA A 417 -4.98 14.15 8.56
CA ALA A 417 -4.95 13.16 7.50
C ALA A 417 -6.16 12.23 7.60
N GLY A 418 -6.75 11.86 6.47
CA GLY A 418 -7.60 10.69 6.32
C GLY A 418 -6.78 9.44 5.98
N HIS A 419 -7.40 8.51 5.26
CA HIS A 419 -6.88 7.18 4.92
C HIS A 419 -5.60 7.22 4.07
N MET A 420 -5.55 8.13 3.09
CA MET A 420 -4.38 8.32 2.24
C MET A 420 -3.47 9.39 2.84
N ILE A 421 -2.81 9.05 3.95
CA ILE A 421 -1.98 9.97 4.74
C ILE A 421 -0.97 10.75 3.88
N PRO A 422 -0.24 10.14 2.90
CA PRO A 422 0.70 10.89 2.07
C PRO A 422 0.02 11.89 1.12
N SER A 423 -1.23 11.64 0.73
CA SER A 423 -2.01 12.59 -0.07
C SER A 423 -2.48 13.77 0.79
N ASP A 424 -3.02 13.51 1.98
CA ASP A 424 -3.63 14.53 2.82
C ASP A 424 -2.60 15.36 3.63
N GLN A 425 -1.52 14.72 4.08
CA GLN A 425 -0.45 15.33 4.89
C GLN A 425 0.93 14.90 4.41
N GLY A 426 1.20 15.06 3.11
CA GLY A 426 2.46 14.65 2.46
C GLY A 426 3.77 15.06 3.17
N PRO A 427 3.93 16.31 3.65
CA PRO A 427 5.14 16.71 4.38
C PRO A 427 5.33 15.90 5.67
N MET A 428 4.26 15.66 6.42
CA MET A 428 4.28 14.86 7.64
C MET A 428 4.55 13.38 7.35
N ALA A 429 3.91 12.82 6.31
CA ALA A 429 4.13 11.45 5.87
C ALA A 429 5.60 11.19 5.50
N LEU A 430 6.21 12.13 4.79
CA LEU A 430 7.62 12.09 4.41
C LEU A 430 8.55 12.24 5.61
N GLN A 431 8.26 13.14 6.56
CA GLN A 431 9.02 13.25 7.81
C GLN A 431 8.93 11.95 8.62
N MET A 432 7.74 11.38 8.76
CA MET A 432 7.52 10.11 9.45
C MET A 432 8.31 8.97 8.78
N MET A 433 8.26 8.86 7.44
CA MET A 433 9.04 7.85 6.71
C MET A 433 10.54 8.00 6.99
N LYS A 434 11.07 9.23 6.97
CA LYS A 434 12.47 9.49 7.35
C LYS A 434 12.78 9.06 8.79
N MET A 435 11.89 9.35 9.74
CA MET A 435 12.08 8.93 11.13
C MET A 435 12.09 7.40 11.29
N ILE A 436 11.15 6.70 10.67
CA ILE A 436 11.06 5.22 10.71
C ILE A 436 12.31 4.57 10.10
N THR A 437 12.77 5.13 8.99
CA THR A 437 13.94 4.64 8.25
C THR A 437 15.27 5.25 8.72
N LYS A 438 15.25 6.01 9.83
CA LYS A 438 16.41 6.62 10.49
C LYS A 438 17.24 7.53 9.56
N GLN A 439 16.58 8.26 8.67
CA GLN A 439 17.19 9.28 7.82
C GLN A 439 17.25 10.63 8.55
N ALA A 440 18.32 11.37 8.28
CA ALA A 440 18.58 12.68 8.89
C ALA A 440 17.76 13.82 8.25
#